data_AF-A0A1J5WDK1-F1
#
_entry.id   AF-A0A1J5WDK1-F1
#
_cell.length_a   1.000
_cell.length_b   1.000
_cell.length_c   1.000
_cell.angle_alpha   90.00
_cell.angle_beta   90.00
_cell.angle_gamma   90.00
#
_symmetry.space_group_name_H-M   'P 1'
#
loop_
_entity.id
_entity.type
_entity.pdbx_description
1 polymer ?
#
loop_
_entity_poly.entity_id
_entity_poly.type
_entity_poly.pdbx_seq_one_letter_code
_entity_poly.pdbx_strand_id
1 'polypeptide(L)'
;MKLPYGVSLFVSEESSCCLDLFDLTETRIKTLAVSSFDITEMKLKNTHIEELFLADEAAVEFFYDSIENTEFYVEKVSFGNKLNPKSEPFFKLIERVHGGETTTPRKIKKFTLSRNCFFGFLEEARRITKRKIHVEELAVTQTGKDTGPETETSTRIVVSKRIAIIGNACVLLFIELGPELSHLNIDEIQTKCRSPWINIPRISIQLTENKITVRESFYVLQFLKKNITATDVSFFGTTGEKTLENIKITLAVGEMESICFKSKGLSVLSSITNEKIKVRNMAVMDIVSFSGREKEEAKKKEFVIRERLYMRNTGILFLECLGNTVFIPVIEIEVDRCMEHWGGFEETAGVYIKTNALVGNISPEIERAEKIKEVIKEMIAQKEIVVGSEFGYPKLVFKEDSKHGEQNETGKSEEKPITEYQELDLEKLIKKYTGDEEQRE
;
A
#
# COMPACT_ATOMS: atom_id res chain seq x y z
N MET A 1 10.21 -37.34 -30.96
CA MET A 1 11.49 -36.90 -30.32
C MET A 1 11.15 -36.30 -28.96
N LYS A 2 11.87 -36.60 -27.86
CA LYS A 2 11.62 -35.95 -26.54
C LYS A 2 12.33 -34.60 -26.51
N LEU A 3 11.60 -33.54 -26.13
CA LEU A 3 12.19 -32.20 -26.03
C LEU A 3 13.09 -32.09 -24.80
N PRO A 4 14.26 -31.42 -24.92
CA PRO A 4 15.07 -31.09 -23.76
C PRO A 4 14.33 -30.08 -22.87
N TYR A 5 14.66 -30.07 -21.58
CA TYR A 5 14.14 -29.07 -20.65
C TYR A 5 14.58 -27.65 -21.06
N GLY A 6 13.69 -26.67 -20.86
CA GLY A 6 13.99 -25.26 -21.09
C GLY A 6 13.56 -24.73 -22.46
N VAL A 7 12.95 -25.59 -23.30
CA VAL A 7 12.48 -25.21 -24.64
C VAL A 7 11.27 -24.27 -24.55
N SER A 8 11.27 -23.28 -25.44
CA SER A 8 10.11 -22.42 -25.72
C SER A 8 9.51 -22.84 -27.06
N LEU A 9 8.21 -23.07 -27.09
CA LEU A 9 7.44 -23.45 -28.27
C LEU A 9 6.46 -22.34 -28.63
N PHE A 10 6.37 -22.03 -29.91
CA PHE A 10 5.29 -21.24 -30.48
C PHE A 10 4.51 -22.14 -31.43
N VAL A 11 3.20 -22.24 -31.19
CA VAL A 11 2.30 -23.11 -31.89
C VAL A 11 1.18 -22.28 -32.48
N SER A 12 1.17 -22.19 -33.80
CA SER A 12 0.07 -21.67 -34.59
C SER A 12 -0.53 -22.73 -35.50
N GLU A 13 -1.69 -22.44 -36.08
CA GLU A 13 -2.29 -23.20 -37.17
C GLU A 13 -1.26 -23.59 -38.26
N GLU A 14 -0.41 -22.65 -38.68
CA GLU A 14 0.62 -22.89 -39.71
C GLU A 14 1.69 -23.90 -39.27
N SER A 15 2.05 -23.89 -37.98
CA SER A 15 3.08 -24.78 -37.42
C SER A 15 2.55 -26.11 -36.91
N SER A 16 1.23 -26.28 -36.89
CA SER A 16 0.54 -27.46 -36.35
C SER A 16 1.02 -28.78 -36.96
N CYS A 17 1.25 -28.79 -38.27
CA CYS A 17 1.73 -29.97 -39.00
C CYS A 17 3.07 -30.52 -38.51
N CYS A 18 3.87 -29.71 -37.79
CA CYS A 18 5.13 -30.14 -37.21
C CYS A 18 4.95 -30.80 -35.82
N LEU A 19 3.78 -30.68 -35.18
CA LEU A 19 3.55 -31.15 -33.81
C LEU A 19 3.43 -32.66 -33.70
N ASP A 20 2.94 -33.34 -34.72
CA ASP A 20 2.86 -34.82 -34.78
C ASP A 20 4.22 -35.50 -34.52
N LEU A 21 5.33 -34.76 -34.73
CA LEU A 21 6.69 -35.23 -34.53
C LEU A 21 7.15 -35.21 -33.07
N PHE A 22 6.43 -34.48 -32.19
CA PHE A 22 6.82 -34.22 -30.81
C PHE A 22 5.84 -34.85 -29.82
N ASP A 23 6.36 -35.73 -28.96
CA ASP A 23 5.63 -36.22 -27.80
C ASP A 23 6.02 -35.35 -26.60
N LEU A 24 5.05 -34.59 -26.09
CA LEU A 24 5.24 -33.65 -25.00
C LEU A 24 4.85 -34.24 -23.64
N THR A 25 4.47 -35.52 -23.60
CA THR A 25 4.10 -36.19 -22.34
C THR A 25 5.28 -36.27 -21.37
N GLU A 26 5.00 -36.01 -20.10
CA GLU A 26 6.00 -36.00 -19.01
C GLU A 26 7.20 -35.08 -19.30
N THR A 27 6.99 -34.02 -20.09
CA THR A 27 8.03 -33.02 -20.38
C THR A 27 7.84 -31.76 -19.55
N ARG A 28 8.88 -30.93 -19.55
CA ARG A 28 8.83 -29.61 -18.94
C ARG A 28 9.17 -28.54 -19.97
N ILE A 29 8.19 -27.68 -20.26
CA ILE A 29 8.25 -26.61 -21.26
C ILE A 29 8.44 -25.29 -20.52
N LYS A 30 9.39 -24.47 -20.99
CA LYS A 30 9.65 -23.15 -20.40
C LYS A 30 8.58 -22.14 -20.82
N THR A 31 8.27 -22.08 -22.10
CA THR A 31 7.23 -21.19 -22.63
C THR A 31 6.46 -21.92 -23.70
N LEU A 32 5.13 -21.98 -23.60
CA LEU A 32 4.25 -22.45 -24.66
C LEU A 32 3.36 -21.29 -25.09
N ALA A 33 3.57 -20.80 -26.30
CA ALA A 33 2.74 -19.78 -26.90
C ALA A 33 1.82 -20.42 -27.96
N VAL A 34 0.52 -20.23 -27.87
CA VAL A 34 -0.48 -20.86 -28.73
C VAL A 34 -1.33 -19.79 -29.42
N SER A 35 -1.60 -19.94 -30.71
CA SER A 35 -2.39 -19.01 -31.52
C SER A 35 -3.22 -19.78 -32.54
N SER A 36 -4.54 -19.61 -32.55
CA SER A 36 -5.42 -20.18 -33.57
C SER A 36 -5.23 -21.69 -33.74
N PHE A 37 -4.96 -22.40 -32.65
CA PHE A 37 -4.56 -23.80 -32.69
C PHE A 37 -5.18 -24.62 -31.57
N ASP A 38 -5.63 -25.83 -31.91
CA ASP A 38 -6.21 -26.75 -30.97
C ASP A 38 -5.16 -27.49 -30.15
N ILE A 39 -4.95 -27.04 -28.91
CA ILE A 39 -3.97 -27.66 -28.02
C ILE A 39 -4.36 -29.10 -27.64
N THR A 40 -5.61 -29.57 -27.88
CA THR A 40 -6.01 -30.97 -27.65
C THR A 40 -5.19 -31.92 -28.52
N GLU A 41 -4.78 -31.44 -29.69
CA GLU A 41 -4.00 -32.20 -30.65
C GLU A 41 -2.58 -32.45 -30.11
N MET A 42 -2.15 -31.68 -29.09
CA MET A 42 -0.86 -31.87 -28.42
C MET A 42 -0.98 -32.88 -27.27
N LYS A 43 -0.08 -33.87 -27.26
CA LYS A 43 0.02 -34.83 -26.14
C LYS A 43 0.68 -34.19 -24.92
N LEU A 44 -0.10 -33.47 -24.11
CA LEU A 44 0.38 -32.74 -22.93
C LEU A 44 0.21 -33.48 -21.59
N LYS A 45 -0.02 -34.80 -21.59
CA LYS A 45 -0.22 -35.53 -20.33
C LYS A 45 1.01 -35.43 -19.42
N ASN A 46 0.79 -35.06 -18.15
CA ASN A 46 1.84 -34.84 -17.15
C ASN A 46 2.90 -33.80 -17.56
N THR A 47 2.55 -32.87 -18.45
CA THR A 47 3.47 -31.81 -18.88
C THR A 47 3.48 -30.66 -17.86
N HIS A 48 4.67 -30.13 -17.60
CA HIS A 48 4.84 -28.94 -16.77
C HIS A 48 5.20 -27.73 -17.65
N ILE A 49 4.33 -26.72 -17.68
CA ILE A 49 4.52 -25.49 -18.45
C ILE A 49 4.83 -24.35 -17.49
N GLU A 50 6.01 -23.74 -17.61
CA GLU A 50 6.36 -22.59 -16.76
C GLU A 50 5.63 -21.31 -17.18
N GLU A 51 5.42 -21.09 -18.47
CA GLU A 51 4.69 -19.93 -18.99
C GLU A 51 3.83 -20.31 -20.18
N LEU A 52 2.52 -20.13 -20.06
CA LEU A 52 1.56 -20.31 -21.15
C LEU A 52 1.13 -18.93 -21.66
N PHE A 53 1.23 -18.72 -22.98
CA PHE A 53 0.77 -17.52 -23.66
C PHE A 53 -0.30 -17.85 -24.70
N LEU A 54 -1.54 -17.45 -24.46
CA LEU A 54 -2.66 -17.70 -25.39
C LEU A 54 -2.92 -16.44 -26.21
N ALA A 55 -2.59 -16.47 -27.51
CA ALA A 55 -2.47 -15.28 -28.34
C ALA A 55 -3.81 -14.71 -28.85
N ASP A 56 -4.82 -15.57 -29.02
CA ASP A 56 -6.13 -15.25 -29.60
C ASP A 56 -7.25 -16.12 -29.02
N GLU A 57 -8.48 -15.79 -29.40
CA GLU A 57 -9.72 -16.41 -28.91
C GLU A 57 -9.77 -17.91 -29.15
N ALA A 58 -9.42 -18.36 -30.35
CA ALA A 58 -9.37 -19.76 -30.70
C ALA A 58 -8.39 -20.52 -29.79
N ALA A 59 -7.19 -19.99 -29.55
CA ALA A 59 -6.24 -20.61 -28.63
C ALA A 59 -6.80 -20.73 -27.20
N VAL A 60 -7.64 -19.80 -26.75
CA VAL A 60 -8.30 -19.87 -25.44
C VAL A 60 -9.42 -20.90 -25.42
N GLU A 61 -10.25 -20.93 -26.46
CA GLU A 61 -11.35 -21.89 -26.63
C GLU A 61 -10.83 -23.32 -26.65
N PHE A 62 -9.84 -23.58 -27.50
CA PHE A 62 -9.22 -24.88 -27.58
C PHE A 62 -8.51 -25.29 -26.29
N PHE A 63 -7.80 -24.36 -25.65
CA PHE A 63 -7.15 -24.63 -24.38
C PHE A 63 -8.15 -25.01 -23.29
N TYR A 64 -9.31 -24.36 -23.28
CA TYR A 64 -10.39 -24.70 -22.37
C TYR A 64 -10.92 -26.12 -22.60
N ASP A 65 -11.27 -26.46 -23.84
CA ASP A 65 -11.83 -27.77 -24.19
C ASP A 65 -10.82 -28.91 -23.93
N SER A 66 -9.52 -28.62 -24.08
CA SER A 66 -8.43 -29.57 -23.85
C SER A 66 -8.17 -29.91 -22.40
N ILE A 67 -8.33 -28.93 -21.51
CA ILE A 67 -8.06 -29.12 -20.08
C ILE A 67 -8.98 -30.19 -19.49
N GLU A 68 -10.18 -30.40 -20.06
CA GLU A 68 -11.14 -31.38 -19.54
C GLU A 68 -10.57 -32.80 -19.52
N ASN A 69 -9.59 -33.08 -20.40
CA ASN A 69 -9.06 -34.41 -20.62
C ASN A 69 -7.55 -34.54 -20.29
N THR A 70 -6.88 -33.49 -19.81
CA THR A 70 -5.41 -33.46 -19.74
C THR A 70 -4.86 -33.04 -18.37
N GLU A 71 -3.91 -33.84 -17.87
CA GLU A 71 -3.20 -33.64 -16.60
C GLU A 71 -1.92 -32.81 -16.80
N PHE A 72 -2.01 -31.52 -17.16
CA PHE A 72 -0.82 -30.65 -17.19
C PHE A 72 -0.90 -29.51 -16.18
N TYR A 73 0.27 -28.95 -15.85
CA TYR A 73 0.41 -27.91 -14.83
C TYR A 73 1.01 -26.65 -15.46
N VAL A 74 0.44 -25.49 -15.14
CA VAL A 74 0.89 -24.18 -15.63
C VAL A 74 1.25 -23.26 -14.45
N GLU A 75 2.45 -22.69 -14.46
CA GLU A 75 2.89 -21.76 -13.40
C GLU A 75 2.47 -20.30 -13.66
N LYS A 76 2.57 -19.85 -14.92
CA LYS A 76 2.32 -18.47 -15.35
C LYS A 76 1.41 -18.49 -16.57
N VAL A 77 0.41 -17.63 -16.58
CA VAL A 77 -0.51 -17.49 -17.72
C VAL A 77 -0.51 -16.04 -18.17
N SER A 78 -0.40 -15.86 -19.48
CA SER A 78 -0.39 -14.58 -20.16
C SER A 78 -1.34 -14.65 -21.37
N PHE A 79 -1.99 -13.53 -21.67
CA PHE A 79 -3.01 -13.45 -22.71
C PHE A 79 -2.60 -12.44 -23.79
N GLY A 80 -2.85 -12.82 -25.03
CA GLY A 80 -2.57 -12.02 -26.20
C GLY A 80 -3.58 -10.89 -26.40
N ASN A 81 -3.18 -9.97 -27.26
CA ASN A 81 -3.88 -8.69 -27.47
C ASN A 81 -5.19 -8.82 -28.26
N LYS A 82 -5.47 -9.96 -28.89
CA LYS A 82 -6.63 -10.18 -29.76
C LYS A 82 -7.82 -10.82 -29.04
N LEU A 83 -7.70 -11.08 -27.75
CA LEU A 83 -8.73 -11.75 -26.98
C LEU A 83 -9.91 -10.82 -26.73
N ASN A 84 -11.12 -11.37 -26.88
CA ASN A 84 -12.31 -10.69 -26.44
C ASN A 84 -12.49 -11.02 -24.95
N PRO A 85 -12.18 -10.11 -24.01
CA PRO A 85 -12.32 -10.42 -22.59
C PRO A 85 -13.78 -10.72 -22.17
N LYS A 86 -14.75 -10.57 -23.08
CA LYS A 86 -16.17 -10.90 -22.88
C LYS A 86 -16.57 -12.31 -23.36
N SER A 87 -15.62 -13.09 -23.87
CA SER A 87 -15.89 -14.41 -24.46
C SER A 87 -16.11 -15.50 -23.40
N GLU A 88 -17.10 -16.37 -23.63
CA GLU A 88 -17.37 -17.52 -22.75
C GLU A 88 -16.15 -18.42 -22.47
N PRO A 89 -15.31 -18.79 -23.45
CA PRO A 89 -14.20 -19.72 -23.21
C PRO A 89 -13.10 -19.15 -22.30
N PHE A 90 -12.79 -17.86 -22.42
CA PHE A 90 -11.90 -17.16 -21.51
C PHE A 90 -12.35 -17.25 -20.04
N PHE A 91 -13.66 -17.22 -19.78
CA PHE A 91 -14.20 -17.33 -18.42
C PHE A 91 -14.05 -18.71 -17.83
N LYS A 92 -14.41 -19.73 -18.60
CA LYS A 92 -14.35 -21.11 -18.14
C LYS A 92 -12.88 -21.52 -17.88
N LEU A 93 -11.95 -20.96 -18.65
CA LEU A 93 -10.52 -21.05 -18.38
C LEU A 93 -10.14 -20.45 -17.01
N ILE A 94 -10.59 -19.23 -16.69
CA ILE A 94 -10.30 -18.58 -15.40
C ILE A 94 -10.92 -19.36 -14.25
N GLU A 95 -12.17 -19.81 -14.41
CA GLU A 95 -12.88 -20.62 -13.43
C GLU A 95 -12.11 -21.91 -13.13
N ARG A 96 -11.57 -22.61 -14.14
CA ARG A 96 -10.76 -23.81 -13.93
C ARG A 96 -9.37 -23.52 -13.33
N VAL A 97 -8.67 -22.48 -13.79
CA VAL A 97 -7.36 -22.09 -13.23
C VAL A 97 -7.48 -21.74 -11.74
N HIS A 98 -8.59 -21.14 -11.34
CA HIS A 98 -8.84 -20.69 -9.96
C HIS A 98 -9.63 -21.69 -9.10
N GLY A 99 -10.42 -22.57 -9.74
CA GLY A 99 -11.54 -23.29 -9.14
C GLY A 99 -11.77 -24.69 -9.71
N GLY A 100 -10.72 -25.49 -9.86
CA GLY A 100 -10.91 -26.94 -9.67
C GLY A 100 -11.51 -27.20 -8.28
N GLU A 101 -12.33 -28.25 -8.16
CA GLU A 101 -13.08 -28.71 -6.96
C GLU A 101 -12.18 -29.13 -5.76
N THR A 102 -10.96 -28.61 -5.70
CA THR A 102 -10.01 -28.82 -4.62
C THR A 102 -10.18 -27.76 -3.54
N THR A 103 -10.08 -28.18 -2.28
CA THR A 103 -10.32 -27.38 -1.07
C THR A 103 -9.38 -26.18 -0.90
N THR A 104 -8.29 -26.09 -1.67
CA THR A 104 -7.31 -25.00 -1.59
C THR A 104 -7.17 -24.31 -2.96
N PRO A 105 -7.48 -23.01 -3.08
CA PRO A 105 -7.27 -22.26 -4.33
C PRO A 105 -5.80 -22.34 -4.75
N ARG A 106 -5.53 -22.73 -6.00
CA ARG A 106 -4.16 -22.73 -6.52
C ARG A 106 -3.68 -21.28 -6.67
N LYS A 107 -2.52 -20.98 -6.09
CA LYS A 107 -1.89 -19.64 -6.15
C LYS A 107 -1.23 -19.48 -7.53
N ILE A 108 -1.68 -18.52 -8.33
CA ILE A 108 -1.10 -18.23 -9.66
C ILE A 108 0.24 -17.50 -9.44
N LYS A 109 1.36 -17.97 -10.00
CA LYS A 109 2.65 -17.29 -9.77
C LYS A 109 2.73 -15.94 -10.49
N LYS A 110 2.27 -15.86 -11.73
CA LYS A 110 2.24 -14.59 -12.47
C LYS A 110 1.02 -14.50 -13.35
N PHE A 111 0.35 -13.35 -13.27
CA PHE A 111 -0.85 -13.04 -14.03
C PHE A 111 -0.66 -11.72 -14.77
N THR A 112 -0.72 -11.76 -16.09
CA THR A 112 -0.50 -10.57 -16.94
C THR A 112 -1.76 -10.27 -17.75
N LEU A 113 -2.34 -9.09 -17.53
CA LEU A 113 -3.46 -8.55 -18.29
C LEU A 113 -3.00 -7.32 -19.07
N SER A 114 -3.34 -7.23 -20.36
CA SER A 114 -2.90 -6.13 -21.21
C SER A 114 -4.07 -5.46 -21.97
N ARG A 115 -3.81 -4.30 -22.59
CA ARG A 115 -4.70 -3.55 -23.49
C ARG A 115 -6.18 -3.51 -23.12
N ASN A 116 -6.47 -3.06 -21.91
CA ASN A 116 -7.84 -2.84 -21.42
C ASN A 116 -8.64 -4.05 -21.00
N CYS A 117 -8.04 -5.24 -20.94
CA CYS A 117 -8.74 -6.45 -20.54
C CYS A 117 -9.06 -6.52 -19.04
N PHE A 118 -8.53 -5.64 -18.19
CA PHE A 118 -8.66 -5.77 -16.73
C PHE A 118 -10.10 -5.62 -16.24
N PHE A 119 -10.82 -4.60 -16.71
CA PHE A 119 -12.21 -4.41 -16.26
C PHE A 119 -13.16 -5.44 -16.83
N GLY A 120 -12.99 -5.84 -18.10
CA GLY A 120 -13.74 -6.96 -18.68
C GLY A 120 -13.48 -8.26 -17.89
N PHE A 121 -12.23 -8.52 -17.52
CA PHE A 121 -11.87 -9.64 -16.65
C PHE A 121 -12.59 -9.59 -15.29
N LEU A 122 -12.65 -8.42 -14.63
CA LEU A 122 -13.30 -8.29 -13.33
C LEU A 122 -14.83 -8.38 -13.36
N GLU A 123 -15.45 -7.75 -14.36
CA GLU A 123 -16.89 -7.81 -14.59
C GLU A 123 -17.35 -9.26 -14.68
N GLU A 124 -16.51 -10.09 -15.28
CA GLU A 124 -16.83 -11.48 -15.57
C GLU A 124 -16.38 -12.43 -14.46
N ALA A 125 -15.23 -12.18 -13.83
CA ALA A 125 -14.83 -12.88 -12.62
C ALA A 125 -15.84 -12.70 -11.46
N ARG A 126 -16.76 -11.73 -11.53
CA ARG A 126 -17.94 -11.61 -10.65
C ARG A 126 -18.86 -12.84 -10.71
N ARG A 127 -18.91 -13.56 -11.83
CA ARG A 127 -19.75 -14.76 -12.00
C ARG A 127 -19.24 -15.95 -11.19
N ILE A 128 -17.95 -15.97 -10.86
CA ILE A 128 -17.33 -17.03 -10.08
C ILE A 128 -17.80 -16.92 -8.62
N THR A 129 -18.19 -18.05 -8.02
CA THR A 129 -18.64 -18.10 -6.62
C THR A 129 -17.55 -17.61 -5.66
N LYS A 130 -16.28 -17.91 -5.96
CA LYS A 130 -15.10 -17.40 -5.24
C LYS A 130 -14.74 -16.00 -5.75
N ARG A 131 -15.11 -14.98 -4.97
CA ARG A 131 -14.86 -13.56 -5.25
C ARG A 131 -13.42 -13.08 -4.99
N LYS A 132 -12.46 -14.00 -4.80
CA LYS A 132 -11.05 -13.64 -4.52
C LYS A 132 -10.08 -14.44 -5.37
N ILE A 133 -9.34 -13.76 -6.24
CA ILE A 133 -8.33 -14.37 -7.11
C ILE A 133 -6.95 -14.17 -6.51
N HIS A 134 -6.23 -15.24 -6.18
CA HIS A 134 -4.93 -15.16 -5.52
C HIS A 134 -3.78 -15.29 -6.52
N VAL A 135 -2.94 -14.27 -6.61
CA VAL A 135 -1.77 -14.21 -7.50
C VAL A 135 -0.52 -13.81 -6.71
N GLU A 136 0.66 -14.28 -7.12
CA GLU A 136 1.94 -13.78 -6.59
C GLU A 136 2.35 -12.50 -7.29
N GLU A 137 2.40 -12.51 -8.61
CA GLU A 137 2.76 -11.36 -9.41
C GLU A 137 1.61 -10.94 -10.32
N LEU A 138 1.23 -9.67 -10.29
CA LEU A 138 0.22 -9.09 -11.16
C LEU A 138 0.84 -8.01 -12.05
N ALA A 139 0.70 -8.16 -13.37
CA ALA A 139 1.06 -7.13 -14.33
C ALA A 139 -0.20 -6.71 -15.10
N VAL A 140 -0.58 -5.43 -15.04
CA VAL A 140 -1.77 -4.91 -15.71
C VAL A 140 -1.38 -3.75 -16.62
N THR A 141 -1.81 -3.79 -17.88
CA THR A 141 -1.76 -2.63 -18.79
C THR A 141 -3.18 -2.23 -19.19
N GLN A 142 -3.70 -1.15 -18.61
CA GLN A 142 -5.05 -0.62 -18.85
C GLN A 142 -4.96 0.79 -19.47
N THR A 143 -4.91 0.89 -20.79
CA THR A 143 -4.83 2.15 -21.54
C THR A 143 -6.21 2.68 -21.96
N GLY A 144 -6.85 3.59 -21.21
CA GLY A 144 -8.14 4.15 -21.65
C GLY A 144 -8.86 4.95 -20.57
N LYS A 145 -10.03 5.50 -20.93
CA LYS A 145 -10.94 6.23 -20.03
C LYS A 145 -11.97 5.32 -19.35
N ASP A 146 -11.87 4.00 -19.50
CA ASP A 146 -12.82 3.06 -18.91
C ASP A 146 -12.96 3.33 -17.41
N THR A 147 -14.19 3.58 -16.96
CA THR A 147 -14.49 4.02 -15.59
C THR A 147 -14.49 2.86 -14.59
N GLY A 148 -14.06 1.67 -15.01
CA GLY A 148 -14.29 0.44 -14.26
C GLY A 148 -15.76 0.01 -14.32
N PRO A 149 -16.09 -1.18 -13.78
CA PRO A 149 -17.48 -1.61 -13.66
C PRO A 149 -18.29 -0.63 -12.81
N GLU A 150 -19.50 -0.29 -13.26
CA GLU A 150 -20.39 0.73 -12.63
C GLU A 150 -20.81 0.39 -11.20
N THR A 151 -20.82 -0.90 -10.86
CA THR A 151 -21.14 -1.39 -9.52
C THR A 151 -19.89 -1.90 -8.85
N GLU A 152 -19.69 -1.59 -7.56
CA GLU A 152 -18.60 -2.14 -6.76
C GLU A 152 -18.62 -3.67 -6.89
N THR A 153 -17.71 -4.20 -7.71
CA THR A 153 -17.60 -5.64 -7.85
C THR A 153 -16.98 -6.16 -6.56
N SER A 154 -17.63 -7.16 -5.98
CA SER A 154 -17.09 -7.86 -4.81
C SER A 154 -15.83 -8.65 -5.13
N THR A 155 -15.49 -8.79 -6.42
CA THR A 155 -14.32 -9.53 -6.88
C THR A 155 -13.05 -8.74 -6.60
N ARG A 156 -12.12 -9.34 -5.85
CA ARG A 156 -10.82 -8.77 -5.54
C ARG A 156 -9.70 -9.69 -6.03
N ILE A 157 -8.65 -9.10 -6.61
CA ILE A 157 -7.41 -9.82 -6.93
C ILE A 157 -6.45 -9.64 -5.77
N VAL A 158 -6.20 -10.70 -5.01
CA VAL A 158 -5.25 -10.72 -3.91
C VAL A 158 -3.84 -10.94 -4.48
N VAL A 159 -2.99 -9.91 -4.44
CA VAL A 159 -1.61 -9.98 -4.96
C VAL A 159 -0.64 -10.11 -3.81
N SER A 160 0.15 -11.18 -3.79
CA SER A 160 1.03 -11.47 -2.65
C SER A 160 2.45 -10.97 -2.79
N LYS A 161 3.08 -10.91 -3.98
CA LYS A 161 4.52 -10.57 -4.09
C LYS A 161 4.79 -9.26 -4.81
N ARG A 162 4.27 -9.10 -6.03
CA ARG A 162 4.65 -7.98 -6.89
C ARG A 162 3.47 -7.50 -7.72
N ILE A 163 3.40 -6.20 -7.90
CA ILE A 163 2.44 -5.61 -8.82
C ILE A 163 3.08 -4.53 -9.69
N ALA A 164 2.75 -4.58 -10.99
CA ALA A 164 3.09 -3.58 -11.98
C ALA A 164 1.80 -3.19 -12.71
N ILE A 165 1.39 -1.93 -12.60
CA ILE A 165 0.24 -1.42 -13.36
C ILE A 165 0.75 -0.31 -14.28
N ILE A 166 0.27 -0.32 -15.51
CA ILE A 166 0.56 0.64 -16.56
C ILE A 166 -0.77 1.17 -17.07
N GLY A 167 -1.01 2.48 -17.00
CA GLY A 167 -2.24 3.11 -17.47
C GLY A 167 -3.22 3.50 -16.36
N ASN A 168 -4.46 3.01 -16.37
CA ASN A 168 -5.56 3.50 -15.53
C ASN A 168 -5.40 3.11 -14.05
N ALA A 169 -5.39 4.12 -13.16
CA ALA A 169 -5.24 3.92 -11.72
C ALA A 169 -6.43 3.22 -11.04
N CYS A 170 -7.64 3.27 -11.64
CA CYS A 170 -8.84 2.62 -11.12
C CYS A 170 -8.67 1.09 -10.99
N VAL A 171 -7.69 0.50 -11.68
CA VAL A 171 -7.26 -0.89 -11.51
C VAL A 171 -6.99 -1.22 -10.04
N LEU A 172 -6.38 -0.29 -9.28
CA LEU A 172 -6.04 -0.49 -7.87
C LEU A 172 -7.25 -0.71 -6.96
N LEU A 173 -8.44 -0.21 -7.33
CA LEU A 173 -9.66 -0.38 -6.54
C LEU A 173 -10.06 -1.85 -6.39
N PHE A 174 -9.61 -2.71 -7.30
CA PHE A 174 -9.99 -4.12 -7.37
C PHE A 174 -8.87 -5.06 -6.94
N ILE A 175 -7.76 -4.52 -6.42
CA ILE A 175 -6.60 -5.28 -5.97
C ILE A 175 -6.53 -5.22 -4.45
N GLU A 176 -6.49 -6.39 -3.82
CA GLU A 176 -6.18 -6.55 -2.40
C GLU A 176 -4.69 -6.89 -2.28
N LEU A 177 -3.92 -6.03 -1.62
CA LEU A 177 -2.50 -6.31 -1.41
C LEU A 177 -2.34 -7.32 -0.27
N GLY A 178 -1.63 -8.41 -0.57
CA GLY A 178 -1.24 -9.43 0.39
C GLY A 178 -0.09 -8.96 1.28
N PRO A 179 0.14 -9.64 2.42
CA PRO A 179 1.17 -9.24 3.40
C PRO A 179 2.59 -9.38 2.85
N GLU A 180 2.81 -10.26 1.87
CA GLU A 180 4.13 -10.54 1.27
C GLU A 180 4.55 -9.51 0.20
N LEU A 181 3.76 -8.43 -0.03
CA LEU A 181 3.97 -7.58 -1.20
C LEU A 181 5.28 -6.81 -1.05
N SER A 182 6.22 -7.08 -1.95
CA SER A 182 7.60 -6.56 -1.94
C SER A 182 7.82 -5.37 -2.87
N HIS A 183 6.88 -5.09 -3.78
CA HIS A 183 7.00 -4.00 -4.75
C HIS A 183 5.65 -3.64 -5.39
N LEU A 184 5.28 -2.35 -5.38
CA LEU A 184 4.15 -1.78 -6.14
C LEU A 184 4.66 -0.63 -7.01
N ASN A 185 4.74 -0.85 -8.33
CA ASN A 185 5.15 0.20 -9.28
C ASN A 185 3.92 0.87 -9.88
N ILE A 186 3.78 2.18 -9.66
CA ILE A 186 2.70 3.03 -10.20
C ILE A 186 3.26 4.10 -11.14
N ASP A 187 4.58 4.26 -11.28
CA ASP A 187 5.20 5.41 -11.96
C ASP A 187 4.73 5.58 -13.43
N GLU A 188 4.43 4.49 -14.15
CA GLU A 188 3.93 4.56 -15.54
C GLU A 188 2.44 4.91 -15.69
N ILE A 189 1.59 4.57 -14.70
CA ILE A 189 0.18 5.02 -14.64
C ILE A 189 0.14 6.54 -14.76
N GLN A 190 1.01 7.20 -14.03
CA GLN A 190 0.96 8.64 -13.83
C GLN A 190 1.45 9.44 -15.03
N THR A 191 2.34 8.87 -15.84
CA THR A 191 2.83 9.55 -17.05
C THR A 191 1.74 9.60 -18.13
N LYS A 192 0.84 8.61 -18.18
CA LYS A 192 -0.24 8.52 -19.18
C LYS A 192 -1.61 9.03 -18.70
N CYS A 193 -1.87 9.06 -17.39
CA CYS A 193 -3.11 9.62 -16.81
C CYS A 193 -3.10 11.14 -16.65
N ARG A 194 -2.06 11.85 -17.12
CA ARG A 194 -2.08 13.32 -17.23
C ARG A 194 -3.08 13.71 -18.32
N SER A 195 -4.36 13.81 -17.95
CA SER A 195 -5.21 14.79 -18.63
C SER A 195 -4.50 16.16 -18.49
N PRO A 196 -4.47 17.00 -19.54
CA PRO A 196 -3.76 18.28 -19.48
C PRO A 196 -4.23 19.21 -18.35
N TRP A 197 -5.36 18.89 -17.71
CA TRP A 197 -6.08 19.75 -16.79
C TRP A 197 -6.08 19.30 -15.33
N ILE A 198 -5.76 18.04 -15.03
CA ILE A 198 -5.76 17.54 -13.64
C ILE A 198 -4.37 17.01 -13.29
N ASN A 199 -3.65 17.78 -12.47
CA ASN A 199 -2.37 17.35 -11.92
C ASN A 199 -2.63 16.27 -10.86
N ILE A 200 -2.61 15.00 -11.26
CA ILE A 200 -2.68 13.88 -10.32
C ILE A 200 -1.34 13.82 -9.58
N PRO A 201 -1.32 13.95 -8.25
CA PRO A 201 -0.10 13.87 -7.46
C PRO A 201 0.63 12.55 -7.72
N ARG A 202 1.97 12.60 -7.78
CA ARG A 202 2.78 11.40 -7.92
C ARG A 202 2.53 10.46 -6.71
N ILE A 203 2.35 9.16 -6.98
CA ILE A 203 2.01 8.13 -5.99
C ILE A 203 3.17 7.16 -6.00
N SER A 204 3.92 7.12 -4.90
CA SER A 204 5.05 6.22 -4.74
C SER A 204 4.85 5.43 -3.45
N ILE A 205 4.69 4.12 -3.57
CA ILE A 205 4.54 3.23 -2.42
C ILE A 205 5.48 2.03 -2.55
N GLN A 206 6.26 1.80 -1.52
CA GLN A 206 7.12 0.64 -1.41
C GLN A 206 6.59 -0.21 -0.25
N LEU A 207 6.25 -1.45 -0.56
CA LEU A 207 5.78 -2.43 0.41
C LEU A 207 6.82 -3.54 0.46
N THR A 208 7.12 -4.06 1.63
CA THR A 208 7.81 -5.33 1.86
C THR A 208 7.11 -6.03 3.01
N GLU A 209 7.45 -7.29 3.27
CA GLU A 209 6.81 -8.12 4.31
C GLU A 209 6.56 -7.37 5.63
N ASN A 210 7.57 -6.61 6.10
CA ASN A 210 7.49 -5.90 7.38
C ASN A 210 7.56 -4.37 7.23
N LYS A 211 7.69 -3.83 6.01
CA LYS A 211 7.91 -2.38 5.79
C LYS A 211 6.93 -1.78 4.80
N ILE A 212 6.34 -0.64 5.16
CA ILE A 212 5.56 0.21 4.26
C ILE A 212 6.22 1.57 4.17
N THR A 213 6.43 2.07 2.95
CA THR A 213 6.90 3.44 2.72
C THR A 213 5.99 4.09 1.70
N VAL A 214 5.26 5.12 2.11
CA VAL A 214 4.40 5.93 1.26
C VAL A 214 5.08 7.27 1.04
N ARG A 215 5.25 7.66 -0.22
CA ARG A 215 5.85 8.94 -0.62
C ARG A 215 4.89 9.74 -1.49
N GLU A 216 5.10 11.05 -1.46
CA GLU A 216 4.42 12.07 -2.26
C GLU A 216 2.93 12.20 -1.88
N SER A 217 2.04 11.35 -2.42
CA SER A 217 0.59 11.41 -2.20
C SER A 217 0.07 10.35 -1.24
N PHE A 218 -0.67 10.77 -0.22
CA PHE A 218 -1.35 9.85 0.71
C PHE A 218 -2.68 9.30 0.21
N TYR A 219 -3.12 9.69 -0.99
CA TYR A 219 -4.28 9.07 -1.63
C TYR A 219 -4.15 7.54 -1.70
N VAL A 220 -2.91 7.02 -1.78
CA VAL A 220 -2.66 5.59 -1.82
C VAL A 220 -3.12 4.84 -0.55
N LEU A 221 -3.23 5.53 0.58
CA LEU A 221 -3.67 4.92 1.85
C LEU A 221 -5.09 4.38 1.78
N GLN A 222 -5.93 4.89 0.88
CA GLN A 222 -7.29 4.36 0.68
C GLN A 222 -7.30 2.93 0.12
N PHE A 223 -6.21 2.53 -0.55
CA PHE A 223 -6.07 1.18 -1.13
C PHE A 223 -5.37 0.22 -0.17
N LEU A 224 -4.72 0.72 0.88
CA LEU A 224 -4.20 -0.14 1.94
C LEU A 224 -5.36 -0.72 2.74
N LYS A 225 -5.21 -1.95 3.23
CA LYS A 225 -6.16 -2.49 4.19
C LYS A 225 -6.27 -1.52 5.36
N LYS A 226 -7.49 -1.38 5.88
CA LYS A 226 -7.75 -0.58 7.09
C LYS A 226 -6.88 -1.03 8.27
N ASN A 227 -6.38 -2.26 8.27
CA ASN A 227 -5.49 -2.80 9.29
C ASN A 227 -4.07 -2.98 8.72
N ILE A 228 -3.14 -2.10 9.11
CA ILE A 228 -1.72 -2.18 8.74
C ILE A 228 -1.01 -3.11 9.72
N THR A 229 -0.45 -4.21 9.21
CA THR A 229 0.30 -5.22 9.99
C THR A 229 1.81 -5.08 9.89
N ALA A 230 2.32 -4.11 9.13
CA ALA A 230 3.76 -3.88 8.99
C ALA A 230 4.36 -3.28 10.26
N THR A 231 5.58 -3.70 10.61
CA THR A 231 6.29 -3.25 11.81
C THR A 231 7.10 -1.97 11.57
N ASP A 232 7.51 -1.69 10.33
CA ASP A 232 8.24 -0.48 9.92
C ASP A 232 7.39 0.34 8.93
N VAL A 233 6.94 1.54 9.32
CA VAL A 233 6.06 2.36 8.46
C VAL A 233 6.62 3.76 8.28
N SER A 234 6.68 4.24 7.04
CA SER A 234 7.21 5.54 6.68
C SER A 234 6.24 6.33 5.82
N PHE A 235 5.94 7.58 6.19
CA PHE A 235 5.05 8.49 5.47
C PHE A 235 5.78 9.77 5.08
N PHE A 236 6.03 9.96 3.79
CA PHE A 236 6.81 11.05 3.22
C PHE A 236 5.96 11.87 2.24
N GLY A 237 5.09 12.72 2.76
CA GLY A 237 4.09 13.41 1.95
C GLY A 237 4.54 14.77 1.45
N THR A 238 4.16 15.11 0.22
CA THR A 238 4.30 16.49 -0.32
C THR A 238 2.98 17.26 -0.26
N THR A 239 1.85 16.55 -0.24
CA THR A 239 0.50 17.11 -0.15
C THR A 239 -0.09 16.98 1.24
N GLY A 240 -0.91 17.93 1.66
CA GLY A 240 -1.44 18.03 3.03
C GLY A 240 -2.81 17.37 3.26
N GLU A 241 -3.36 17.67 4.44
CA GLU A 241 -4.53 17.09 5.11
C GLU A 241 -5.79 16.81 4.26
N LYS A 242 -6.12 17.65 3.26
CA LYS A 242 -7.39 17.55 2.50
C LYS A 242 -7.62 16.18 1.84
N THR A 243 -6.54 15.44 1.56
CA THR A 243 -6.62 14.11 0.93
C THR A 243 -6.88 12.98 1.92
N LEU A 244 -6.79 13.26 3.23
CA LEU A 244 -6.78 12.27 4.30
C LEU A 244 -8.07 12.26 5.15
N GLU A 245 -8.91 13.28 5.04
CA GLU A 245 -10.09 13.48 5.93
C GLU A 245 -11.07 12.29 5.94
N ASN A 246 -11.15 11.54 4.84
CA ASN A 246 -12.03 10.37 4.70
C ASN A 246 -11.31 9.03 4.89
N ILE A 247 -9.98 9.04 5.06
CA ILE A 247 -9.17 7.83 5.15
C ILE A 247 -8.99 7.50 6.63
N LYS A 248 -9.38 6.28 7.02
CA LYS A 248 -9.18 5.73 8.36
C LYS A 248 -8.31 4.48 8.27
N ILE A 249 -7.16 4.51 8.94
CA ILE A 249 -6.23 3.39 9.03
C ILE A 249 -5.99 3.03 10.50
N THR A 250 -5.85 1.74 10.78
CA THR A 250 -5.57 1.17 12.09
C THR A 250 -4.23 0.45 11.99
N LEU A 251 -3.30 0.79 12.88
CA LEU A 251 -2.05 0.07 13.10
C LEU A 251 -2.40 -1.17 13.93
N ALA A 252 -2.44 -2.33 13.30
CA ALA A 252 -2.88 -3.59 13.92
C ALA A 252 -1.75 -4.31 14.66
N VAL A 253 -0.50 -3.86 14.48
CA VAL A 253 0.64 -4.38 15.22
C VAL A 253 0.59 -3.86 16.65
N GLY A 254 0.67 -4.76 17.64
CA GLY A 254 0.66 -4.38 19.06
C GLY A 254 1.82 -3.47 19.45
N GLU A 255 3.00 -3.68 18.88
CA GLU A 255 4.19 -2.84 19.03
C GLU A 255 4.98 -2.80 17.72
N MET A 256 5.12 -1.60 17.15
CA MET A 256 5.83 -1.39 15.90
C MET A 256 7.34 -1.28 16.12
N GLU A 257 8.12 -1.73 15.15
CA GLU A 257 9.57 -1.58 15.13
C GLU A 257 9.96 -0.12 14.85
N SER A 258 9.35 0.50 13.84
CA SER A 258 9.57 1.90 13.54
C SER A 258 8.40 2.62 12.88
N ILE A 259 8.28 3.91 13.17
CA ILE A 259 7.43 4.83 12.41
C ILE A 259 8.21 6.09 12.03
N CYS A 260 8.12 6.52 10.77
CA CYS A 260 8.82 7.70 10.27
C CYS A 260 7.86 8.66 9.55
N PHE A 261 7.91 9.93 9.94
CA PHE A 261 7.16 11.02 9.32
C PHE A 261 8.14 12.02 8.71
N LYS A 262 7.98 12.34 7.43
CA LYS A 262 8.77 13.37 6.75
C LYS A 262 7.90 14.35 6.00
N SER A 263 8.29 15.63 5.97
CA SER A 263 7.57 16.66 5.21
C SER A 263 6.13 16.79 5.69
N LYS A 264 5.12 16.56 4.84
CA LYS A 264 3.71 16.56 5.27
C LYS A 264 3.24 15.21 5.81
N GLY A 265 4.14 14.26 6.03
CA GLY A 265 3.81 12.93 6.50
C GLY A 265 3.10 12.86 7.82
N LEU A 266 3.33 13.83 8.70
CA LEU A 266 2.67 13.86 9.99
C LEU A 266 1.15 14.02 9.90
N SER A 267 0.64 14.59 8.80
CA SER A 267 -0.81 14.70 8.53
C SER A 267 -1.52 13.34 8.56
N VAL A 268 -0.81 12.24 8.31
CA VAL A 268 -1.35 10.87 8.39
C VAL A 268 -1.81 10.50 9.81
N LEU A 269 -1.32 11.18 10.85
CA LEU A 269 -1.77 10.96 12.21
C LEU A 269 -3.28 11.16 12.36
N SER A 270 -3.91 12.12 11.66
CA SER A 270 -5.36 12.33 11.75
C SER A 270 -6.16 11.16 11.15
N SER A 271 -5.58 10.44 10.19
CA SER A 271 -6.17 9.23 9.60
C SER A 271 -5.93 7.97 10.43
N ILE A 272 -4.94 7.96 11.32
CA ILE A 272 -4.66 6.82 12.20
C ILE A 272 -5.72 6.79 13.31
N THR A 273 -6.48 5.71 13.40
CA THR A 273 -7.56 5.55 14.39
C THR A 273 -7.04 5.19 15.77
N ASN A 274 -5.82 4.64 15.87
CA ASN A 274 -5.23 4.30 17.16
C ASN A 274 -5.07 5.55 18.02
N GLU A 275 -5.65 5.52 19.22
CA GLU A 275 -5.40 6.50 20.28
C GLU A 275 -3.99 6.34 20.83
N LYS A 276 -3.54 5.08 21.01
CA LYS A 276 -2.22 4.74 21.52
C LYS A 276 -1.32 4.17 20.42
N ILE A 277 -0.19 4.82 20.15
CA ILE A 277 0.82 4.40 19.17
C ILE A 277 2.06 3.89 19.91
N LYS A 278 2.28 2.57 19.87
CA LYS A 278 3.43 1.91 20.50
C LYS A 278 4.49 1.59 19.45
N VAL A 279 5.67 2.18 19.60
CA VAL A 279 6.79 2.05 18.66
C VAL A 279 8.11 1.89 19.41
N ARG A 280 9.05 1.11 18.87
CA ARG A 280 10.43 1.10 19.38
C ARG A 280 11.16 2.37 18.92
N ASN A 281 11.12 2.65 17.62
CA ASN A 281 11.79 3.80 17.03
C ASN A 281 10.81 4.74 16.33
N MET A 282 10.87 6.02 16.63
CA MET A 282 10.09 7.06 15.97
C MET A 282 11.01 8.07 15.32
N ALA A 283 10.72 8.48 14.09
CA ALA A 283 11.46 9.50 13.38
C ALA A 283 10.52 10.59 12.85
N VAL A 284 10.86 11.86 13.10
CA VAL A 284 10.07 13.00 12.60
C VAL A 284 11.01 14.03 11.99
N MET A 285 10.90 14.25 10.69
CA MET A 285 11.91 14.99 9.92
C MET A 285 11.28 16.05 9.01
N ASP A 286 11.89 17.22 8.95
CA ASP A 286 11.64 18.22 7.91
C ASP A 286 10.15 18.55 7.70
N ILE A 287 9.35 18.63 8.78
CA ILE A 287 7.92 18.94 8.70
C ILE A 287 7.69 20.30 8.03
N VAL A 288 6.84 20.32 7.01
CA VAL A 288 6.44 21.56 6.34
C VAL A 288 5.19 22.09 7.03
N SER A 289 5.37 22.86 8.11
CA SER A 289 4.34 23.52 8.94
C SER A 289 3.29 22.60 9.57
N PHE A 290 3.12 22.66 10.90
CA PHE A 290 2.00 22.04 11.58
C PHE A 290 0.72 22.84 11.33
N SER A 291 -0.30 22.21 10.74
CA SER A 291 -1.63 22.78 10.85
C SER A 291 -2.07 22.76 12.31
N GLY A 292 -2.80 23.78 12.77
CA GLY A 292 -3.31 23.80 14.14
C GLY A 292 -4.17 22.54 14.43
N ARG A 293 -4.92 22.08 13.43
CA ARG A 293 -5.71 20.85 13.51
C ARG A 293 -4.83 19.60 13.64
N GLU A 294 -3.78 19.47 12.82
CA GLU A 294 -2.83 18.35 12.88
C GLU A 294 -2.15 18.26 14.25
N LYS A 295 -1.81 19.41 14.83
CA LYS A 295 -1.25 19.50 16.18
C LYS A 295 -2.22 19.00 17.24
N GLU A 296 -3.49 19.45 17.18
CA GLU A 296 -4.51 19.00 18.14
C GLU A 296 -4.83 17.51 17.98
N GLU A 297 -4.90 16.99 16.75
CA GLU A 297 -5.07 15.55 16.51
C GLU A 297 -3.88 14.74 17.02
N ALA A 298 -2.64 15.22 16.84
CA ALA A 298 -1.46 14.56 17.38
C ALA A 298 -1.47 14.55 18.92
N LYS A 299 -1.90 15.63 19.58
CA LYS A 299 -2.02 15.71 21.05
C LYS A 299 -3.06 14.76 21.63
N LYS A 300 -4.11 14.41 20.88
CA LYS A 300 -5.10 13.40 21.29
C LYS A 300 -4.51 11.99 21.35
N LYS A 301 -3.32 11.77 20.81
CA LYS A 301 -2.68 10.45 20.75
C LYS A 301 -1.66 10.26 21.87
N GLU A 302 -1.69 9.08 22.47
CA GLU A 302 -0.66 8.62 23.39
C GLU A 302 0.46 7.94 22.60
N PHE A 303 1.64 8.55 22.58
CA PHE A 303 2.84 7.95 21.99
C PHE A 303 3.62 7.20 23.07
N VAL A 304 3.91 5.91 22.83
CA VAL A 304 4.80 5.11 23.68
C VAL A 304 6.02 4.72 22.85
N ILE A 305 7.12 5.44 23.06
CA ILE A 305 8.37 5.28 22.30
C ILE A 305 9.37 4.54 23.20
N ARG A 306 9.70 3.29 22.87
CA ARG A 306 10.48 2.42 23.76
C ARG A 306 11.99 2.48 23.60
N GLU A 307 12.51 2.99 22.48
CA GLU A 307 13.95 3.05 22.26
C GLU A 307 14.37 4.45 21.91
N ARG A 308 13.84 5.01 20.81
CA ARG A 308 14.38 6.25 20.27
C ARG A 308 13.35 7.10 19.56
N LEU A 309 13.34 8.40 19.87
CA LEU A 309 12.74 9.46 19.07
C LEU A 309 13.86 10.23 18.38
N TYR A 310 13.95 10.10 17.05
CA TYR A 310 14.81 10.91 16.21
C TYR A 310 14.01 12.06 15.61
N MET A 311 14.51 13.29 15.72
CA MET A 311 13.90 14.47 15.13
C MET A 311 14.93 15.20 14.30
N ARG A 312 14.52 15.67 13.12
CA ARG A 312 15.37 16.49 12.27
C ARG A 312 14.68 17.80 11.91
N ASN A 313 15.41 18.92 12.02
CA ASN A 313 14.96 20.24 11.59
C ASN A 313 13.61 20.62 12.23
N THR A 314 12.60 20.94 11.41
CA THR A 314 11.23 21.25 11.85
C THR A 314 10.51 20.09 12.52
N GLY A 315 11.07 18.88 12.45
CA GLY A 315 10.61 17.75 13.25
C GLY A 315 10.65 18.00 14.77
N ILE A 316 11.50 18.92 15.25
CA ILE A 316 11.60 19.26 16.68
C ILE A 316 10.28 19.80 17.24
N LEU A 317 9.48 20.49 16.42
CA LEU A 317 8.16 21.00 16.82
C LEU A 317 7.19 19.89 17.25
N PHE A 318 7.46 18.64 16.87
CA PHE A 318 6.67 17.49 17.31
C PHE A 318 6.71 17.29 18.84
N LEU A 319 7.72 17.81 19.54
CA LEU A 319 7.77 17.78 21.00
C LEU A 319 6.53 18.42 21.66
N GLU A 320 5.93 19.43 21.03
CA GLU A 320 4.70 20.10 21.51
C GLU A 320 3.46 19.21 21.43
N CYS A 321 3.52 18.14 20.63
CA CYS A 321 2.45 17.18 20.46
C CYS A 321 2.55 16.01 21.43
N LEU A 322 3.72 15.80 22.02
CA LEU A 322 3.90 14.76 23.03
C LEU A 322 3.18 15.18 24.31
N GLY A 323 2.31 14.33 24.84
CA GLY A 323 1.68 14.54 26.14
C GLY A 323 2.70 14.59 27.29
N ASN A 324 2.23 14.95 28.48
CA ASN A 324 3.08 15.08 29.66
C ASN A 324 3.59 13.74 30.19
N THR A 325 3.02 12.60 29.80
CA THR A 325 3.35 11.27 30.35
C THR A 325 4.16 10.40 29.39
N VAL A 326 4.67 10.96 28.29
CA VAL A 326 5.37 10.18 27.25
C VAL A 326 6.81 9.90 27.66
N PHE A 327 7.05 8.68 28.17
CA PHE A 327 8.41 8.17 28.40
C PHE A 327 9.13 7.92 27.07
N ILE A 328 10.28 8.56 26.87
CA ILE A 328 11.14 8.34 25.69
C ILE A 328 12.56 8.06 26.18
N PRO A 329 13.08 6.84 26.00
CA PRO A 329 14.42 6.51 26.43
C PRO A 329 15.46 7.38 25.76
N VAL A 330 15.53 7.42 24.42
CA VAL A 330 16.50 8.23 23.65
C VAL A 330 15.80 9.32 22.86
N ILE A 331 16.19 10.58 23.03
CA ILE A 331 15.86 11.66 22.09
C ILE A 331 17.14 12.05 21.35
N GLU A 332 17.05 12.04 20.03
CA GLU A 332 18.12 12.47 19.12
C GLU A 332 17.59 13.57 18.22
N ILE A 333 18.24 14.73 18.25
CA ILE A 333 17.86 15.90 17.48
C ILE A 333 19.00 16.25 16.53
N GLU A 334 18.68 16.36 15.26
CA GLU A 334 19.58 16.83 14.22
C GLU A 334 19.02 18.13 13.62
N VAL A 335 19.80 19.19 13.64
CA VAL A 335 19.51 20.46 12.97
C VAL A 335 20.50 20.57 11.82
N ASP A 336 20.03 20.80 10.61
CA ASP A 336 20.84 20.98 9.41
C ASP A 336 20.87 22.45 9.00
N ARG A 337 21.91 22.85 8.26
CA ARG A 337 22.28 24.25 8.03
C ARG A 337 21.35 25.01 7.08
N CYS A 338 20.65 24.31 6.20
CA CYS A 338 19.94 24.90 5.06
C CYS A 338 18.50 25.37 5.34
N MET A 339 18.17 25.83 6.55
CA MET A 339 16.84 26.36 6.85
C MET A 339 16.82 27.88 6.93
N GLU A 340 16.60 28.52 5.77
CA GLU A 340 16.19 29.93 5.70
C GLU A 340 14.73 30.04 6.17
N HIS A 341 14.51 30.74 7.30
CA HIS A 341 13.22 31.32 7.71
C HIS A 341 12.21 30.41 8.44
N TRP A 342 12.51 30.07 9.69
CA TRP A 342 11.47 29.69 10.66
C TRP A 342 10.84 30.92 11.31
N GLY A 343 9.96 31.64 10.61
CA GLY A 343 9.12 32.69 11.23
C GLY A 343 9.82 33.62 12.26
N GLY A 344 11.11 33.94 12.05
CA GLY A 344 11.97 34.61 13.04
C GLY A 344 13.39 34.04 13.24
N PHE A 345 13.71 32.81 12.83
CA PHE A 345 15.09 32.28 12.88
C PHE A 345 15.80 32.33 11.50
N GLU A 346 16.98 32.95 11.44
CA GLU A 346 17.92 32.97 10.30
C GLU A 346 18.81 31.71 10.28
N GLU A 347 19.51 31.48 9.16
CA GLU A 347 20.43 30.34 8.94
C GLU A 347 21.32 30.03 10.17
N THR A 348 21.41 28.75 10.53
CA THR A 348 22.30 28.26 11.61
C THR A 348 23.16 27.13 11.06
N ALA A 349 24.38 26.90 11.57
CA ALA A 349 25.14 25.69 11.22
C ALA A 349 24.53 24.46 11.91
N GLY A 350 24.72 23.26 11.35
CA GLY A 350 24.04 22.06 11.84
C GLY A 350 24.43 21.69 13.28
N VAL A 351 23.44 21.25 14.08
CA VAL A 351 23.59 20.89 15.50
C VAL A 351 23.06 19.48 15.73
N TYR A 352 23.85 18.63 16.38
CA TYR A 352 23.43 17.30 16.80
C TYR A 352 23.32 17.24 18.33
N ILE A 353 22.18 16.77 18.86
CA ILE A 353 21.91 16.66 20.30
C ILE A 353 21.42 15.23 20.59
N LYS A 354 22.05 14.55 21.55
CA LYS A 354 21.62 13.24 22.04
C LYS A 354 21.41 13.29 23.55
N THR A 355 20.23 12.91 24.04
CA THR A 355 19.82 13.16 25.44
C THR A 355 20.23 12.09 26.45
N ASN A 356 20.65 10.90 26.02
CA ASN A 356 20.89 9.76 26.93
C ASN A 356 22.25 9.75 27.62
N ALA A 357 23.10 10.66 27.19
CA ALA A 357 24.24 11.09 27.96
C ALA A 357 24.02 12.58 28.15
N LEU A 358 23.66 13.00 29.37
CA LEU A 358 23.88 14.34 29.91
C LEU A 358 24.31 15.38 28.85
N VAL A 359 23.34 16.01 28.17
CA VAL A 359 23.55 17.15 27.24
C VAL A 359 24.87 17.05 26.45
N GLY A 360 24.97 16.06 25.56
CA GLY A 360 26.19 15.82 24.78
C GLY A 360 26.39 16.82 23.62
N ASN A 361 27.54 17.51 23.66
CA ASN A 361 28.30 18.18 22.59
C ASN A 361 27.50 18.78 21.43
N ILE A 362 26.93 19.95 21.65
CA ILE A 362 26.64 20.89 20.56
C ILE A 362 27.95 21.58 20.18
N SER A 363 28.24 21.72 18.89
CA SER A 363 29.37 22.55 18.46
C SER A 363 29.20 23.97 19.03
N PRO A 364 30.17 24.50 19.82
CA PRO A 364 30.02 25.77 20.53
C PRO A 364 29.98 27.00 19.61
N GLU A 365 30.17 26.84 18.31
CA GLU A 365 30.31 27.94 17.35
C GLU A 365 28.98 28.57 16.89
N ILE A 366 27.83 28.18 17.43
CA ILE A 366 26.53 28.65 16.96
C ILE A 366 25.87 29.51 18.04
N GLU A 367 25.89 30.82 17.84
CA GLU A 367 25.35 31.86 18.73
C GLU A 367 23.85 31.67 19.08
N ARG A 368 23.11 30.89 18.28
CA ARG A 368 21.69 30.55 18.51
C ARG A 368 21.45 29.14 19.04
N ALA A 369 22.47 28.28 19.12
CA ALA A 369 22.33 26.96 19.70
C ALA A 369 21.95 27.04 21.18
N GLU A 370 22.38 28.09 21.89
CA GLU A 370 21.96 28.34 23.26
C GLU A 370 20.47 28.65 23.37
N LYS A 371 19.89 29.43 22.45
CA LYS A 371 18.45 29.72 22.42
C LYS A 371 17.61 28.49 22.10
N ILE A 372 18.03 27.68 21.11
CA ILE A 372 17.36 26.41 20.80
C ILE A 372 17.48 25.46 21.98
N LYS A 373 18.65 25.40 22.62
CA LYS A 373 18.87 24.63 23.84
C LYS A 373 18.01 25.14 24.99
N GLU A 374 17.80 26.44 25.14
CA GLU A 374 16.90 27.03 26.13
C GLU A 374 15.44 26.68 25.82
N VAL A 375 14.97 26.81 24.58
CA VAL A 375 13.62 26.40 24.19
C VAL A 375 13.41 24.90 24.42
N ILE A 376 14.38 24.06 24.04
CA ILE A 376 14.32 22.61 24.32
C ILE A 376 14.35 22.37 25.82
N LYS A 377 15.21 23.07 26.57
CA LYS A 377 15.26 22.97 28.03
C LYS A 377 13.98 23.45 28.68
N GLU A 378 13.31 24.48 28.16
CA GLU A 378 12.03 25.00 28.65
C GLU A 378 10.92 24.01 28.35
N MET A 379 10.85 23.48 27.13
CA MET A 379 9.91 22.41 26.76
C MET A 379 10.12 21.15 27.61
N ILE A 380 11.37 20.83 27.92
CA ILE A 380 11.72 19.72 28.81
C ILE A 380 11.40 20.08 30.27
N ALA A 381 11.70 21.29 30.74
CA ALA A 381 11.52 21.72 32.13
C ALA A 381 10.05 21.94 32.50
N GLN A 382 9.21 22.30 31.51
CA GLN A 382 7.75 22.29 31.62
C GLN A 382 7.19 20.89 31.89
N LYS A 383 8.00 19.85 31.69
CA LYS A 383 7.65 18.47 32.03
C LYS A 383 8.55 18.03 33.19
N GLU A 384 7.99 17.88 34.39
CA GLU A 384 8.78 17.51 35.57
C GLU A 384 9.46 16.14 35.33
N ILE A 385 10.77 16.12 35.11
CA ILE A 385 11.49 14.86 34.90
C ILE A 385 11.81 14.24 36.26
N VAL A 386 11.20 13.09 36.53
CA VAL A 386 11.54 12.21 37.64
C VAL A 386 12.41 11.08 37.10
N VAL A 387 13.54 10.85 37.76
CA VAL A 387 14.32 9.64 37.50
C VAL A 387 13.62 8.46 38.18
N GLY A 388 12.83 7.71 37.41
CA GLY A 388 12.23 6.46 37.85
C GLY A 388 13.21 5.30 37.76
N SER A 389 13.05 4.29 38.61
CA SER A 389 13.78 3.02 38.52
C SER A 389 12.81 1.88 38.24
N GLU A 390 12.66 1.53 36.96
CA GLU A 390 12.00 0.28 36.55
C GLU A 390 13.02 -0.58 35.81
N PHE A 391 13.14 -1.85 36.19
CA PHE A 391 14.09 -2.83 35.62
C PHE A 391 15.59 -2.53 35.85
N GLY A 392 15.94 -1.78 36.91
CA GLY A 392 17.33 -1.66 37.37
C GLY A 392 18.20 -0.62 36.64
N TYR A 393 17.63 0.18 35.73
CA TYR A 393 18.31 1.30 35.07
C TYR A 393 17.65 2.64 35.42
N PRO A 394 18.41 3.74 35.57
CA PRO A 394 17.85 5.09 35.70
C PRO A 394 17.04 5.44 34.45
N LYS A 395 15.76 5.80 34.62
CA LYS A 395 14.83 6.15 33.54
C LYS A 395 14.29 7.56 33.73
N LEU A 396 14.30 8.40 32.70
CA LEU A 396 13.71 9.74 32.72
C LEU A 396 12.19 9.64 32.47
N VAL A 397 11.36 9.75 33.51
CA VAL A 397 9.90 9.72 33.44
C VAL A 397 9.38 11.14 33.64
N PHE A 398 8.43 11.60 32.83
CA PHE A 398 7.76 12.87 33.09
C PHE A 398 6.62 12.66 34.10
N LYS A 399 6.57 13.47 35.16
CA LYS A 399 5.61 13.38 36.26
C LYS A 399 4.32 14.12 35.91
N GLU A 400 3.22 13.61 36.44
CA GLU A 400 1.90 14.20 36.33
C GLU A 400 1.65 15.23 37.46
N ASP A 401 1.13 16.41 37.10
CA ASP A 401 0.60 17.37 38.07
C ASP A 401 -0.74 16.84 38.60
N SER A 402 -0.71 16.25 39.79
CA SER A 402 -1.84 15.57 40.45
C SER A 402 -2.96 16.49 41.00
N LYS A 403 -3.25 17.62 40.32
CA LYS A 403 -4.30 18.56 40.74
C LYS A 403 -5.64 18.47 39.99
N HIS A 404 -5.88 17.38 39.25
CA HIS A 404 -7.23 17.02 38.82
C HIS A 404 -7.56 15.62 39.30
N GLY A 405 -8.42 15.53 40.32
CA GLY A 405 -8.85 14.28 40.92
C GLY A 405 -9.65 13.44 39.94
N GLU A 406 -9.19 12.23 39.68
CA GLU A 406 -9.95 11.16 39.06
C GLU A 406 -11.10 10.74 39.98
N GLN A 407 -12.32 10.78 39.46
CA GLN A 407 -13.41 9.95 39.96
C GLN A 407 -13.34 8.60 39.25
N ASN A 408 -13.31 7.54 40.05
CA ASN A 408 -13.25 6.15 39.62
C ASN A 408 -14.35 5.78 38.62
N GLU A 409 -13.96 5.11 37.54
CA GLU A 409 -14.87 4.33 36.70
C GLU A 409 -15.37 3.09 37.44
N THR A 410 -16.68 2.85 37.40
CA THR A 410 -17.24 1.49 37.35
C THR A 410 -18.57 1.56 36.61
N GLY A 411 -18.55 1.27 35.31
CA GLY A 411 -19.76 1.19 34.49
C GLY A 411 -19.56 0.21 33.34
N LYS A 412 -20.19 -0.97 33.43
CA LYS A 412 -20.26 -1.98 32.37
C LYS A 412 -20.75 -1.36 31.06
N SER A 413 -20.00 -1.50 29.97
CA SER A 413 -20.48 -1.16 28.63
C SER A 413 -21.33 -2.30 28.07
N GLU A 414 -22.65 -2.13 28.05
CA GLU A 414 -23.53 -2.88 27.16
C GLU A 414 -23.49 -2.21 25.77
N GLU A 415 -22.81 -2.84 24.82
CA GLU A 415 -22.92 -2.47 23.41
C GLU A 415 -24.30 -2.89 22.88
N LYS A 416 -25.04 -1.91 22.32
CA LYS A 416 -26.12 -2.15 21.35
C LYS A 416 -25.72 -1.56 19.99
N PRO A 417 -26.16 -2.18 18.88
CA PRO A 417 -25.69 -1.84 17.54
C PRO A 417 -26.28 -0.50 17.09
N ILE A 418 -25.42 0.35 16.51
CA ILE A 418 -25.84 1.53 15.77
C ILE A 418 -26.29 1.06 14.38
N THR A 419 -27.59 1.12 14.13
CA THR A 419 -28.20 1.03 12.80
C THR A 419 -28.49 2.45 12.32
N GLU A 420 -28.48 2.64 10.99
CA GLU A 420 -28.78 3.86 10.22
C GLU A 420 -27.61 4.82 9.96
N TYR A 421 -26.86 4.51 8.89
CA TYR A 421 -26.06 5.46 8.13
C TYR A 421 -26.91 5.89 6.91
N GLN A 422 -27.27 7.18 6.82
CA GLN A 422 -28.14 7.73 5.78
C GLN A 422 -27.38 7.94 4.45
N GLU A 423 -27.96 7.44 3.35
CA GLU A 423 -27.49 7.46 1.95
C GLU A 423 -27.45 8.85 1.26
N LEU A 424 -27.55 9.96 1.99
CA LEU A 424 -27.87 11.27 1.38
C LEU A 424 -26.69 12.10 0.84
N ASP A 425 -25.43 11.68 1.02
CA ASP A 425 -24.26 12.51 0.66
C ASP A 425 -23.52 12.10 -0.62
N LEU A 426 -23.81 10.92 -1.19
CA LEU A 426 -23.15 10.48 -2.43
C LEU A 426 -23.72 11.20 -3.66
N GLU A 427 -25.03 11.46 -3.67
CA GLU A 427 -25.74 12.12 -4.78
C GLU A 427 -25.33 13.58 -4.97
N LYS A 428 -25.04 14.29 -3.85
CA LYS A 428 -24.49 15.66 -3.89
C LYS A 428 -23.08 15.71 -4.45
N LEU A 429 -22.29 14.65 -4.23
CA LEU A 429 -20.92 14.56 -4.74
C LEU A 429 -20.92 14.31 -6.25
N ILE A 430 -21.83 13.47 -6.76
CA ILE A 430 -21.97 13.20 -8.20
C ILE A 430 -22.45 14.46 -8.95
N LYS A 431 -23.48 15.16 -8.46
CA LYS A 431 -23.99 16.41 -9.08
C LYS A 431 -22.96 17.53 -9.17
N LYS A 432 -21.99 17.56 -8.24
CA LYS A 432 -20.92 18.57 -8.24
C LYS A 432 -19.88 18.34 -9.34
N TYR A 433 -19.75 17.12 -9.85
CA TYR A 433 -18.71 16.75 -10.82
C TYR A 433 -19.24 16.41 -12.22
N THR A 434 -20.55 16.17 -12.40
CA THR A 434 -21.11 15.85 -13.72
C THR A 434 -21.52 17.05 -14.56
N GLY A 435 -21.57 18.27 -14.01
CA GLY A 435 -21.71 19.50 -14.80
C GLY A 435 -22.90 19.48 -15.76
N ASP A 436 -24.12 19.47 -15.23
CA ASP A 436 -25.32 19.64 -16.05
C ASP A 436 -25.44 21.11 -16.49
N GLU A 437 -25.12 21.37 -17.75
CA GLU A 437 -25.61 22.54 -18.49
C GLU A 437 -27.12 22.35 -18.72
N GLU A 438 -27.94 22.77 -17.76
CA GLU A 438 -29.32 23.13 -18.06
C GLU A 438 -29.33 24.44 -18.83
N GLN A 439 -29.39 24.34 -20.16
CA GLN A 439 -29.93 25.40 -21.01
C GLN A 439 -31.35 25.71 -20.54
N ARG A 440 -31.58 26.97 -20.13
CA ARG A 440 -32.92 27.56 -20.10
C ARG A 440 -33.11 28.39 -21.36
N GLU A 441 -34.33 28.26 -21.89
CA GLU A 441 -34.91 28.91 -23.08
C GLU A 441 -34.55 30.39 -23.28
#